data_AF-A0A943LI07-F1
#
_entry.id   AF-A0A943LI07-F1
#
_cell.length_a   1.000
_cell.length_b   1.000
_cell.length_c   1.000
_cell.angle_alpha   90.00
_cell.angle_beta   90.00
_cell.angle_gamma   90.00
#
_symmetry.space_group_name_H-M   'P 1'
#
loop_
_entity.id
_entity.type
_entity.pdbx_description
1 polymer ?
#
loop_
_entity_poly.entity_id
_entity_poly.type
_entity_poly.pdbx_seq_one_letter_code
_entity_poly.pdbx_strand_id
1 'polypeptide(L)'
;MKKILVGILSFLLIFSNVYVIPKANESNNYERTMKQDILTLMIAYPESVQGVVKENDKVYCVMASGKKILYDDKREKTHDEKLANADLQDTLEQVYPLNIIDNIMEKNFEPGRIRNYELLNEVYGSSKSAIEKNLKPLKYGYTNYQFNSKNNANFSLEQALKEVMPLAQSRNDIGAILYPASGTYNYRIISGTGRLSAHSYGIAIDLKSDPRDYWKWSTPEKGRSRLLEYPKELIEAFENNNFVWGGKWGHFDILHFEYRPEIIIKAKYFSNNDLEKPWFHGVPSDDEHIKKCIELIDSTLKEEEYS
;
A
#
# COMPACT_ATOMS: atom_id res chain seq x y z
N MET A 1 51.13 -4.41 61.36
CA MET A 1 50.56 -3.41 60.43
C MET A 1 50.38 -4.03 59.05
N LYS A 2 49.15 -4.42 58.70
CA LYS A 2 48.69 -4.65 57.31
C LYS A 2 47.17 -4.56 57.34
N LYS A 3 46.65 -3.50 56.70
CA LYS A 3 45.23 -3.18 56.53
C LYS A 3 44.69 -3.95 55.32
N ILE A 4 43.53 -4.60 55.42
CA ILE A 4 42.68 -4.98 54.26
C ILE A 4 41.23 -4.91 54.77
N LEU A 5 40.57 -3.76 54.64
CA LEU A 5 39.65 -3.34 53.57
C LEU A 5 38.32 -4.13 53.58
N VAL A 6 37.33 -3.56 54.28
CA VAL A 6 35.92 -3.96 54.21
C VAL A 6 35.31 -3.29 52.98
N GLY A 7 34.99 -4.06 51.94
CA GLY A 7 34.26 -3.57 50.78
C GLY A 7 32.77 -3.51 51.06
N ILE A 8 32.19 -2.31 51.03
CA ILE A 8 30.74 -2.10 51.07
C ILE A 8 30.21 -2.37 49.64
N LEU A 9 29.40 -3.41 49.49
CA LEU A 9 28.69 -3.71 48.24
C LEU A 9 27.45 -2.78 48.18
N SER A 10 27.57 -1.65 47.50
CA SER A 10 26.43 -0.79 47.18
C SER A 10 25.65 -1.39 46.02
N PHE A 11 24.48 -1.95 46.29
CA PHE A 11 23.52 -2.37 45.26
C PHE A 11 22.91 -1.12 44.61
N LEU A 12 23.37 -0.77 43.41
CA LEU A 12 22.75 0.23 42.55
C LEU A 12 21.52 -0.42 41.89
N LEU A 13 20.32 -0.11 42.39
CA LEU A 13 19.07 -0.39 41.70
C LEU A 13 18.98 0.53 40.47
N ILE A 14 19.30 -0.01 39.31
CA ILE A 14 19.03 0.63 38.02
C ILE A 14 17.53 0.49 37.78
N PHE A 15 16.77 1.53 38.07
CA PHE A 15 15.40 1.65 37.58
C PHE A 15 15.48 1.85 36.06
N SER A 16 15.33 0.77 35.29
CA SER A 16 14.96 0.88 33.89
C SER A 16 13.57 1.51 33.84
N ASN A 17 13.49 2.78 33.45
CA ASN A 17 12.23 3.42 33.05
C ASN A 17 11.71 2.70 31.80
N VAL A 18 11.02 1.59 32.00
CA VAL A 18 10.15 1.00 30.98
C VAL A 18 8.96 1.95 30.90
N TYR A 19 8.92 2.77 29.84
CA TYR A 19 7.72 3.52 29.50
C TYR A 19 6.63 2.50 29.15
N VAL A 20 5.74 2.23 30.10
CA VAL A 20 4.52 1.46 29.86
C VAL A 20 3.58 2.41 29.11
N ILE A 21 3.39 2.20 27.81
CA ILE A 21 2.32 2.87 27.08
C ILE A 21 1.00 2.37 27.68
N PRO A 22 0.09 3.24 28.14
CA PRO A 22 -1.18 2.79 28.70
C PRO A 22 -1.97 1.99 27.66
N LYS A 23 -2.50 0.82 28.02
CA LYS A 23 -3.34 -0.04 27.16
C LYS A 23 -4.51 0.71 26.51
N ALA A 24 -5.03 1.75 27.18
CA ALA A 24 -6.07 2.64 26.65
C ALA A 24 -5.58 3.47 25.44
N ASN A 25 -4.33 3.93 25.44
CA ASN A 25 -3.74 4.67 24.31
C ASN A 25 -3.51 3.77 23.10
N GLU A 26 -3.11 2.51 23.31
CA GLU A 26 -2.95 1.53 22.22
C GLU A 26 -4.30 1.16 21.60
N SER A 27 -5.34 0.95 22.41
CA SER A 27 -6.69 0.68 21.93
C SER A 27 -7.26 1.84 21.12
N ASN A 28 -7.09 3.07 21.60
CA ASN A 28 -7.55 4.28 20.90
C ASN A 28 -6.82 4.47 19.55
N ASN A 29 -5.50 4.23 19.53
CA ASN A 29 -4.72 4.28 18.29
C ASN A 29 -5.15 3.19 17.28
N TYR A 30 -5.43 1.97 17.75
CA TYR A 30 -5.94 0.92 16.89
C TYR A 30 -7.29 1.29 16.27
N GLU A 31 -8.25 1.75 17.07
CA GLU A 31 -9.59 2.11 16.56
C GLU A 31 -9.51 3.27 15.55
N ARG A 32 -8.71 4.29 15.86
CA ARG A 32 -8.44 5.40 14.95
C ARG A 32 -7.87 4.91 13.62
N THR A 33 -6.82 4.07 13.67
CA THR A 33 -6.18 3.50 12.48
C THR A 33 -7.18 2.66 11.67
N MET A 34 -8.01 1.86 12.33
CA MET A 34 -9.05 1.07 11.69
C MET A 34 -10.07 1.94 10.94
N LYS A 35 -10.56 3.02 11.56
CA LYS A 35 -11.48 3.96 10.92
C LYS A 35 -10.83 4.62 9.69
N GLN A 36 -9.56 5.02 9.80
CA GLN A 36 -8.78 5.61 8.70
C GLN A 36 -8.56 4.62 7.54
N ASP A 37 -8.27 3.36 7.83
CA ASP A 37 -8.08 2.31 6.84
C ASP A 37 -9.38 1.99 6.09
N ILE A 38 -10.48 1.88 6.81
CA ILE A 38 -11.80 1.64 6.21
C ILE A 38 -12.22 2.82 5.34
N LEU A 39 -12.03 4.06 5.82
CA LEU A 39 -12.29 5.25 5.02
C LEU A 39 -11.41 5.29 3.77
N THR A 40 -10.13 4.93 3.89
CA THR A 40 -9.20 4.81 2.75
C THR A 40 -9.74 3.85 1.69
N LEU A 41 -10.22 2.67 2.09
CA LEU A 41 -10.78 1.69 1.17
C LEU A 41 -12.06 2.19 0.49
N MET A 42 -12.93 2.90 1.22
CA MET A 42 -14.15 3.50 0.66
C MET A 42 -13.82 4.60 -0.36
N ILE A 43 -12.82 5.45 -0.09
CA ILE A 43 -12.37 6.49 -1.04
C ILE A 43 -11.69 5.87 -2.26
N ALA A 44 -10.87 4.83 -2.07
CA ALA A 44 -10.14 4.17 -3.15
C ALA A 44 -11.07 3.41 -4.11
N TYR A 45 -12.15 2.85 -3.58
CA TYR A 45 -13.04 1.93 -4.28
C TYR A 45 -14.52 2.28 -4.08
N PRO A 46 -14.96 3.50 -4.44
CA PRO A 46 -16.28 4.05 -4.05
C PRO A 46 -17.47 3.29 -4.65
N GLU A 47 -17.27 2.58 -5.77
CA GLU A 47 -18.29 1.71 -6.37
C GLU A 47 -18.24 0.28 -5.80
N SER A 48 -17.13 -0.13 -5.20
CA SER A 48 -16.92 -1.53 -4.78
C SER A 48 -17.04 -1.72 -3.27
N VAL A 49 -16.57 -0.78 -2.45
CA VAL A 49 -16.63 -0.83 -0.98
C VAL A 49 -17.75 0.11 -0.53
N GLN A 50 -18.90 -0.47 -0.15
CA GLN A 50 -20.14 0.27 0.10
C GLN A 50 -20.43 0.51 1.58
N GLY A 51 -19.67 -0.11 2.48
CA GLY A 51 -19.85 0.14 3.90
C GLY A 51 -18.95 -0.67 4.81
N VAL A 52 -19.33 -0.66 6.08
CA VAL A 52 -18.66 -1.33 7.18
C VAL A 52 -19.72 -1.95 8.09
N VAL A 53 -19.40 -3.07 8.73
CA VAL A 53 -20.22 -3.67 9.80
C VAL A 53 -19.33 -4.20 10.92
N LYS A 54 -19.84 -4.20 12.15
CA LYS A 54 -19.25 -4.88 13.31
C LYS A 54 -20.12 -6.07 13.70
N GLU A 55 -19.55 -7.27 13.69
CA GLU A 55 -20.25 -8.53 14.01
C GLU A 55 -19.34 -9.42 14.87
N ASN A 56 -19.82 -9.84 16.04
CA ASN A 56 -19.05 -10.69 16.99
C ASN A 56 -17.64 -10.13 17.26
N ASP A 57 -17.56 -8.84 17.59
CA ASP A 57 -16.32 -8.09 17.84
C ASP A 57 -15.32 -8.03 16.67
N LYS A 58 -15.76 -8.38 15.46
CA LYS A 58 -14.97 -8.24 14.24
C LYS A 58 -15.55 -7.18 13.33
N VAL A 59 -14.68 -6.44 12.66
CA VAL A 59 -15.06 -5.39 11.71
C VAL A 59 -14.82 -5.89 10.29
N TYR A 60 -15.77 -5.61 9.41
CA TYR A 60 -15.72 -6.02 8.01
C TYR A 60 -16.04 -4.85 7.10
N CYS A 61 -15.31 -4.74 5.98
CA CYS A 61 -15.77 -3.95 4.85
C CYS A 61 -16.84 -4.72 4.08
N VAL A 62 -17.93 -4.04 3.73
CA VAL A 62 -19.05 -4.59 2.94
C VAL A 62 -18.87 -4.16 1.49
N MET A 63 -18.72 -5.16 0.62
CA MET A 63 -18.59 -4.96 -0.82
C MET A 63 -19.96 -4.75 -1.47
N ALA A 64 -20.00 -4.13 -2.64
CA ALA A 64 -21.22 -3.95 -3.43
C ALA A 64 -21.92 -5.28 -3.79
N SER A 65 -21.18 -6.38 -3.82
CA SER A 65 -21.70 -7.75 -3.98
C SER A 65 -22.42 -8.28 -2.74
N GLY A 66 -22.33 -7.59 -1.61
CA GLY A 66 -22.75 -8.05 -0.28
C GLY A 66 -21.68 -8.90 0.44
N LYS A 67 -20.55 -9.22 -0.21
CA LYS A 67 -19.43 -9.91 0.45
C LYS A 67 -18.89 -9.06 1.59
N LYS A 68 -18.61 -9.69 2.73
CA LYS A 68 -17.92 -9.07 3.86
C LYS A 68 -16.47 -9.52 3.87
N ILE A 69 -15.53 -8.57 3.85
CA ILE A 69 -14.10 -8.83 3.93
C ILE A 69 -13.61 -8.39 5.31
N LEU A 70 -12.97 -9.30 6.04
CA LEU A 70 -12.48 -9.03 7.40
C LEU A 70 -11.42 -7.94 7.38
N TYR A 71 -11.55 -6.97 8.28
CA TYR A 71 -10.54 -5.92 8.45
C TYR A 71 -9.26 -6.48 9.07
N ASP A 72 -9.35 -7.04 10.27
CA ASP A 72 -8.21 -7.51 11.06
C ASP A 72 -8.59 -8.83 11.77
N ASP A 73 -7.78 -9.87 11.59
CA ASP A 73 -7.95 -11.17 12.24
C ASP A 73 -7.35 -11.27 13.65
N LYS A 74 -6.67 -10.20 14.11
CA LYS A 74 -6.02 -10.05 15.41
C LYS A 74 -4.88 -11.01 15.70
N ARG A 75 -4.39 -11.72 14.68
CA ARG A 75 -3.26 -12.63 14.83
C ARG A 75 -1.95 -11.88 14.62
N GLU A 76 -0.97 -12.18 15.45
CA GLU A 76 0.41 -11.81 15.17
C GLU A 76 0.90 -12.65 13.98
N LYS A 77 1.24 -11.98 12.88
CA LYS A 77 1.70 -12.62 11.65
C LYS A 77 3.14 -12.19 11.34
N THR A 78 3.96 -13.15 10.95
CA THR A 78 5.26 -12.89 10.31
C THR A 78 5.06 -12.22 8.95
N HIS A 79 6.12 -11.60 8.42
CA HIS A 79 6.07 -10.97 7.10
C HIS A 79 5.65 -11.94 5.98
N ASP A 80 6.15 -13.18 6.01
CA ASP A 80 5.80 -14.19 5.01
C ASP A 80 4.35 -14.66 5.13
N GLU A 81 3.82 -14.74 6.36
CA GLU A 81 2.39 -15.02 6.60
C GLU A 81 1.50 -13.90 6.07
N LYS A 82 1.87 -12.63 6.29
CA LYS A 82 1.16 -11.48 5.71
C LYS A 82 1.18 -11.52 4.18
N LEU A 83 2.33 -11.81 3.57
CA LEU A 83 2.39 -12.00 2.12
C LEU A 83 1.44 -13.10 1.65
N ALA A 84 1.39 -14.23 2.37
CA ALA A 84 0.63 -15.41 1.98
C ALA A 84 -0.89 -15.24 2.16
N ASN A 85 -1.34 -14.65 3.26
CA ASN A 85 -2.73 -14.58 3.67
C ASN A 85 -3.03 -13.33 4.49
N ALA A 86 -2.91 -12.17 3.85
CA ALA A 86 -3.22 -10.87 4.45
C ALA A 86 -4.72 -10.64 4.63
N ASP A 87 -5.09 -10.04 5.76
CA ASP A 87 -6.34 -9.29 5.90
C ASP A 87 -6.18 -7.85 5.37
N LEU A 88 -7.22 -7.02 5.53
CA LEU A 88 -7.17 -5.63 5.03
C LEU A 88 -6.20 -4.77 5.86
N GLN A 89 -6.10 -5.02 7.17
CA GLN A 89 -5.18 -4.34 8.06
C GLN A 89 -3.73 -4.62 7.65
N ASP A 90 -3.36 -5.87 7.39
CA ASP A 90 -2.03 -6.25 6.91
C ASP A 90 -1.65 -5.53 5.59
N THR A 91 -2.63 -5.32 4.71
CA THR A 91 -2.44 -4.65 3.42
C THR A 91 -2.12 -3.16 3.57
N LEU A 92 -2.69 -2.51 4.60
CA LEU A 92 -2.58 -1.07 4.84
C LEU A 92 -1.58 -0.72 5.95
N GLU A 93 -1.02 -1.71 6.67
CA GLU A 93 -0.17 -1.51 7.85
C GLU A 93 1.03 -0.58 7.57
N GLN A 94 1.70 -0.76 6.43
CA GLN A 94 2.88 0.02 6.07
C GLN A 94 2.50 1.28 5.28
N VAL A 95 2.83 2.45 5.84
CA VAL A 95 2.62 3.74 5.18
C VAL A 95 3.61 3.92 4.04
N TYR A 96 3.11 4.16 2.84
CA TYR A 96 3.96 4.38 1.66
C TYR A 96 4.66 5.75 1.73
N PRO A 97 5.99 5.83 1.57
CA PRO A 97 6.70 7.10 1.57
C PRO A 97 6.46 7.82 0.23
N LEU A 98 5.83 8.99 0.25
CA LEU A 98 5.63 9.82 -0.95
C LEU A 98 6.90 10.58 -1.37
N ASN A 99 7.84 10.78 -0.45
CA ASN A 99 9.11 11.41 -0.78
C ASN A 99 9.96 10.52 -1.69
N ILE A 100 10.83 11.14 -2.49
CA ILE A 100 11.88 10.43 -3.21
C ILE A 100 12.86 9.79 -2.22
N ILE A 101 13.34 8.61 -2.58
CA ILE A 101 14.24 7.79 -1.78
C ILE A 101 15.56 7.63 -2.53
N ASP A 102 16.66 7.49 -1.80
CA ASP A 102 18.02 7.39 -2.37
C ASP A 102 18.73 6.07 -2.00
N ASN A 103 18.01 5.18 -1.32
CA ASN A 103 18.49 3.90 -0.87
C ASN A 103 17.38 2.84 -0.92
N ILE A 104 17.78 1.57 -1.00
CA ILE A 104 16.85 0.45 -0.85
C ILE A 104 16.24 0.49 0.55
N MET A 105 14.93 0.26 0.63
CA MET A 105 14.19 0.23 1.88
C MET A 105 14.67 -0.89 2.80
N GLU A 106 14.39 -0.76 4.09
CA GLU A 106 14.67 -1.83 5.05
C GLU A 106 13.99 -3.14 4.64
N LYS A 107 14.64 -4.26 4.96
CA LYS A 107 14.10 -5.58 4.66
C LYS A 107 12.70 -5.71 5.28
N ASN A 108 11.76 -6.25 4.51
CA ASN A 108 10.34 -6.41 4.87
C ASN A 108 9.52 -5.10 4.98
N PHE A 109 10.12 -3.93 4.72
CA PHE A 109 9.37 -2.69 4.47
C PHE A 109 9.09 -2.54 2.98
N GLU A 110 7.87 -2.83 2.58
CA GLU A 110 7.42 -2.97 1.20
C GLU A 110 5.95 -2.55 1.06
N PRO A 111 5.64 -1.26 1.34
CA PRO A 111 4.27 -0.76 1.35
C PRO A 111 3.58 -1.02 0.02
N GLY A 112 2.41 -1.66 0.08
CA GLY A 112 1.64 -2.10 -1.09
C GLY A 112 2.06 -3.47 -1.68
N ARG A 113 3.13 -4.13 -1.23
CA ARG A 113 3.45 -5.50 -1.73
C ARG A 113 2.58 -6.59 -1.09
N ILE A 114 2.14 -6.39 0.15
CA ILE A 114 1.16 -7.25 0.82
C ILE A 114 -0.23 -6.99 0.20
N ARG A 115 -0.96 -8.05 -0.13
CA ARG A 115 -2.22 -7.98 -0.89
C ARG A 115 -3.30 -8.86 -0.25
N ASN A 116 -4.44 -8.27 0.06
CA ASN A 116 -5.66 -9.01 0.30
C ASN A 116 -6.28 -9.45 -1.04
N TYR A 117 -6.18 -10.74 -1.38
CA TYR A 117 -6.69 -11.28 -2.64
C TYR A 117 -8.21 -11.31 -2.73
N GLU A 118 -8.92 -11.33 -1.59
CA GLU A 118 -10.37 -11.21 -1.60
C GLU A 118 -10.82 -9.85 -2.13
N LEU A 119 -10.19 -8.77 -1.66
CA LEU A 119 -10.43 -7.41 -2.13
C LEU A 119 -10.10 -7.30 -3.63
N LEU A 120 -8.90 -7.72 -4.05
CA LEU A 120 -8.50 -7.62 -5.46
C LEU A 120 -9.45 -8.38 -6.40
N ASN A 121 -9.91 -9.55 -5.97
CA ASN A 121 -10.88 -10.33 -6.74
C ASN A 121 -12.24 -9.64 -6.87
N GLU A 122 -12.72 -9.00 -5.80
CA GLU A 122 -13.99 -8.25 -5.81
C GLU A 122 -13.90 -6.99 -6.67
N VAL A 123 -12.78 -6.26 -6.60
CA VAL A 123 -12.66 -4.95 -7.25
C VAL A 123 -12.18 -5.04 -8.71
N TYR A 124 -11.37 -6.05 -9.08
CA TYR A 124 -10.78 -6.17 -10.43
C TYR A 124 -11.23 -7.41 -11.21
N GLY A 125 -11.77 -8.42 -10.53
CA GLY A 125 -12.29 -9.66 -11.11
C GLY A 125 -11.63 -10.91 -10.50
N SER A 126 -12.44 -11.94 -10.25
CA SER A 126 -12.04 -13.16 -9.53
C SER A 126 -11.56 -14.31 -10.41
N SER A 127 -11.59 -14.15 -11.73
CA SER A 127 -11.16 -15.16 -12.70
C SER A 127 -10.53 -14.52 -13.93
N LYS A 128 -9.77 -15.29 -14.70
CA LYS A 128 -9.18 -14.83 -15.97
C LYS A 128 -10.22 -14.17 -16.88
N SER A 129 -11.36 -14.84 -17.10
CA SER A 129 -12.41 -14.32 -17.96
C SER A 129 -13.05 -13.04 -17.41
N ALA A 130 -13.28 -12.97 -16.09
CA ALA A 130 -13.82 -11.76 -15.47
C ALA A 130 -12.85 -10.57 -15.60
N ILE A 131 -11.55 -10.82 -15.44
CA ILE A 131 -10.52 -9.79 -15.57
C ILE A 131 -10.39 -9.34 -17.03
N GLU A 132 -10.29 -10.27 -17.99
CA GLU A 132 -10.15 -9.96 -19.42
C GLU A 132 -11.34 -9.14 -19.95
N LYS A 133 -12.54 -9.36 -19.42
CA LYS A 133 -13.73 -8.55 -19.73
C LYS A 133 -13.58 -7.09 -19.29
N ASN A 134 -12.84 -6.84 -18.21
CA ASN A 134 -12.58 -5.51 -17.67
C ASN A 134 -11.40 -4.82 -18.34
N LEU A 135 -10.59 -5.50 -19.16
CA LEU A 135 -9.45 -4.88 -19.83
C LEU A 135 -9.89 -3.95 -20.96
N LYS A 136 -9.26 -2.78 -21.04
CA LYS A 136 -9.44 -1.80 -22.12
C LYS A 136 -8.07 -1.43 -22.72
N PRO A 137 -8.01 -1.22 -24.04
CA PRO A 137 -6.81 -0.67 -24.66
C PRO A 137 -6.56 0.76 -24.16
N LEU A 138 -5.30 1.16 -24.08
CA LEU A 138 -4.90 2.50 -23.68
C LEU A 138 -4.68 3.42 -24.88
N LYS A 139 -4.92 4.72 -24.69
CA LYS A 139 -4.63 5.77 -25.69
C LYS A 139 -3.15 6.15 -25.77
N TYR A 140 -2.40 5.92 -24.70
CA TYR A 140 -0.98 6.29 -24.56
C TYR A 140 -0.13 5.04 -24.33
N GLY A 141 1.15 5.09 -24.71
CA GLY A 141 2.06 3.94 -24.64
C GLY A 141 2.04 3.07 -25.90
N TYR A 142 2.36 1.78 -25.75
CA TYR A 142 2.33 0.84 -26.87
C TYR A 142 0.91 0.44 -27.25
N THR A 143 0.68 0.13 -28.53
CA THR A 143 -0.64 -0.21 -29.08
C THR A 143 -1.27 -1.47 -28.49
N ASN A 144 -0.46 -2.37 -27.93
CA ASN A 144 -0.90 -3.59 -27.28
C ASN A 144 -1.17 -3.41 -25.77
N TYR A 145 -1.00 -2.22 -25.21
CA TYR A 145 -1.27 -1.98 -23.81
C TYR A 145 -2.75 -2.13 -23.51
N GLN A 146 -3.02 -2.98 -22.52
CA GLN A 146 -4.34 -3.15 -21.94
C GLN A 146 -4.24 -3.03 -20.43
N PHE A 147 -5.27 -2.45 -19.83
CA PHE A 147 -5.35 -2.24 -18.39
C PHE A 147 -6.78 -2.35 -17.91
N ASN A 148 -6.98 -2.67 -16.63
CA ASN A 148 -8.30 -2.88 -16.05
C ASN A 148 -9.07 -1.56 -15.99
N SER A 149 -10.34 -1.54 -16.41
CA SER A 149 -11.16 -0.33 -16.35
C SER A 149 -11.88 -0.12 -15.03
N LYS A 150 -11.86 -1.11 -14.13
CA LYS A 150 -12.48 -0.98 -12.81
C LYS A 150 -11.70 0.01 -11.96
N ASN A 151 -12.44 0.80 -11.16
CA ASN A 151 -11.90 1.78 -10.23
C ASN A 151 -10.88 2.72 -10.90
N ASN A 152 -11.14 3.14 -12.15
CA ASN A 152 -10.31 4.07 -12.92
C ASN A 152 -8.84 3.65 -13.17
N ALA A 153 -8.48 2.38 -12.97
CA ALA A 153 -7.09 1.96 -13.10
C ALA A 153 -6.50 2.25 -14.50
N ASN A 154 -7.25 2.00 -15.57
CA ASN A 154 -6.81 2.32 -16.94
C ASN A 154 -6.67 3.82 -17.18
N PHE A 155 -7.63 4.61 -16.69
CA PHE A 155 -7.62 6.06 -16.80
C PHE A 155 -6.41 6.66 -16.07
N SER A 156 -6.09 6.14 -14.88
CA SER A 156 -4.91 6.53 -14.11
C SER A 156 -3.61 6.21 -14.85
N LEU A 157 -3.48 5.04 -15.49
CA LEU A 157 -2.31 4.77 -16.32
C LEU A 157 -2.23 5.71 -17.53
N GLU A 158 -3.37 6.02 -18.17
CA GLU A 158 -3.40 6.99 -19.26
C GLU A 158 -2.91 8.38 -18.81
N GLN A 159 -3.31 8.85 -17.62
CA GLN A 159 -2.85 10.13 -17.10
C GLN A 159 -1.35 10.12 -16.77
N ALA A 160 -0.85 9.08 -16.08
CA ALA A 160 0.59 8.95 -15.80
C ALA A 160 1.43 8.95 -17.09
N LEU A 161 1.00 8.21 -18.10
CA LEU A 161 1.68 8.17 -19.41
C LEU A 161 1.57 9.51 -20.14
N LYS A 162 0.41 10.17 -20.10
CA LYS A 162 0.21 11.50 -20.71
C LYS A 162 1.12 12.56 -20.08
N GLU A 163 1.38 12.48 -18.78
CA GLU A 163 2.30 13.37 -18.07
C GLU A 163 3.77 13.09 -18.44
N VAL A 164 4.19 11.81 -18.46
CA VAL A 164 5.61 11.46 -18.60
C VAL A 164 6.10 11.39 -20.05
N MET A 165 5.23 11.08 -21.02
CA MET A 165 5.63 10.92 -22.42
C MET A 165 6.20 12.20 -23.05
N PRO A 166 5.64 13.41 -22.86
CA PRO A 166 6.27 14.65 -23.33
C PRO A 166 7.64 14.89 -22.72
N LEU A 167 7.83 14.54 -21.44
CA LEU A 167 9.15 14.64 -20.79
C LEU A 167 10.13 13.69 -21.46
N ALA A 168 9.74 12.43 -21.71
CA ALA A 168 10.58 11.42 -22.36
C ALA A 168 11.10 11.83 -23.76
N GLN A 169 10.40 12.73 -24.47
CA GLN A 169 10.84 13.25 -25.77
C GLN A 169 12.03 14.21 -25.67
N SER A 170 12.17 14.91 -24.55
CA SER A 170 13.22 15.92 -24.32
C SER A 170 14.26 15.48 -23.28
N ARG A 171 13.95 14.45 -22.48
CA ARG A 171 14.76 13.94 -21.37
C ARG A 171 15.12 12.47 -21.60
N ASN A 172 16.38 12.26 -21.99
CA ASN A 172 16.90 10.91 -22.26
C ASN A 172 16.91 10.01 -21.03
N ASP A 173 17.12 10.57 -19.83
CA ASP A 173 17.02 9.83 -18.57
C ASP A 173 15.62 9.24 -18.35
N ILE A 174 14.56 10.00 -18.66
CA ILE A 174 13.18 9.48 -18.61
C ILE A 174 12.91 8.51 -19.76
N GLY A 175 13.27 8.88 -20.99
CA GLY A 175 13.01 8.04 -22.17
C GLY A 175 13.68 6.66 -22.10
N ALA A 176 14.91 6.60 -21.57
CA ALA A 176 15.67 5.37 -21.41
C ALA A 176 15.15 4.45 -20.30
N ILE A 177 14.36 4.96 -19.35
CA ILE A 177 13.66 4.17 -18.33
C ILE A 177 12.29 3.74 -18.84
N LEU A 178 11.56 4.65 -19.48
CA LEU A 178 10.20 4.42 -19.94
C LEU A 178 10.11 3.40 -21.07
N TYR A 179 11.11 3.36 -21.98
CA TYR A 179 11.06 2.51 -23.18
C TYR A 179 12.39 1.78 -23.50
N PRO A 180 12.34 0.57 -24.07
CA PRO A 180 11.13 -0.21 -24.33
C PRO A 180 10.62 -0.88 -23.05
N ALA A 181 9.34 -0.65 -22.74
CA ALA A 181 8.71 -1.21 -21.55
C ALA A 181 8.42 -2.71 -21.69
N SER A 182 8.42 -3.40 -20.55
CA SER A 182 8.24 -4.85 -20.46
C SER A 182 6.77 -5.27 -20.48
N GLY A 183 5.83 -4.33 -20.28
CA GLY A 183 4.42 -4.49 -20.62
C GLY A 183 3.45 -4.38 -19.43
N THR A 184 2.16 -4.60 -19.70
CA THR A 184 1.07 -4.48 -18.74
C THR A 184 0.45 -5.84 -18.39
N TYR A 185 -0.66 -6.22 -19.02
CA TYR A 185 -1.41 -7.43 -18.69
C TYR A 185 -0.67 -8.70 -19.10
N ASN A 186 -0.53 -9.63 -18.15
CA ASN A 186 -0.07 -11.00 -18.40
C ASN A 186 -0.56 -11.90 -17.26
N TYR A 187 -1.56 -12.74 -17.57
CA TYR A 187 -2.20 -13.63 -16.61
C TYR A 187 -1.27 -14.76 -16.17
N ARG A 188 -0.73 -14.66 -14.96
CA ARG A 188 0.23 -15.60 -14.39
C ARG A 188 0.17 -15.65 -12.85
N ILE A 189 0.55 -16.79 -12.30
CA ILE A 189 0.89 -16.88 -10.88
C ILE A 189 2.31 -16.36 -10.65
N ILE A 190 2.55 -15.79 -9.47
CA ILE A 190 3.90 -15.41 -9.04
C ILE A 190 4.68 -16.69 -8.76
N SER A 191 5.85 -16.84 -9.38
CA SER A 191 6.69 -18.05 -9.26
C SER A 191 6.97 -18.43 -7.80
N GLY A 192 6.75 -19.71 -7.48
CA GLY A 192 6.88 -20.25 -6.12
C GLY A 192 5.71 -19.91 -5.20
N THR A 193 4.62 -19.36 -5.73
CA THR A 193 3.46 -18.94 -4.95
C THR A 193 2.17 -19.30 -5.69
N GLY A 194 1.14 -19.78 -4.99
CA GLY A 194 -0.16 -20.07 -5.61
C GLY A 194 -0.99 -18.83 -5.96
N ARG A 195 -0.37 -17.64 -5.98
CA ARG A 195 -1.06 -16.34 -5.96
C ARG A 195 -0.90 -15.62 -7.30
N LEU A 196 -1.94 -14.89 -7.72
CA LEU A 196 -1.89 -14.09 -8.94
C LEU A 196 -0.91 -12.92 -8.82
N SER A 197 -0.18 -12.65 -9.90
CA SER A 197 0.58 -11.41 -10.07
C SER A 197 -0.36 -10.23 -10.30
N ALA A 198 0.02 -9.02 -9.89
CA ALA A 198 -0.71 -7.80 -10.18
C ALA A 198 -0.94 -7.56 -11.69
N HIS A 199 0.02 -7.98 -12.53
CA HIS A 199 -0.16 -7.97 -13.99
C HIS A 199 -1.34 -8.84 -14.44
N SER A 200 -1.72 -9.87 -13.69
CA SER A 200 -2.87 -10.72 -14.01
C SER A 200 -4.18 -10.02 -13.81
N TYR A 201 -4.25 -9.03 -12.92
CA TYR A 201 -5.43 -8.18 -12.73
C TYR A 201 -5.47 -7.04 -13.76
N GLY A 202 -4.40 -6.83 -14.53
CA GLY A 202 -4.27 -5.68 -15.42
C GLY A 202 -4.13 -4.36 -14.67
N ILE A 203 -3.48 -4.39 -13.49
CA ILE A 203 -3.26 -3.21 -12.62
C ILE A 203 -1.78 -2.88 -12.45
N ALA A 204 -0.88 -3.47 -13.23
CA ALA A 204 0.55 -3.22 -13.16
C ALA A 204 1.18 -3.01 -14.54
N ILE A 205 2.26 -2.23 -14.55
CA ILE A 205 3.12 -2.00 -15.70
C ILE A 205 4.58 -2.16 -15.28
N ASP A 206 5.33 -2.89 -16.09
CA ASP A 206 6.77 -2.96 -15.99
C ASP A 206 7.38 -2.08 -17.08
N LEU A 207 8.23 -1.13 -16.68
CA LEU A 207 8.97 -0.28 -17.60
C LEU A 207 10.15 -1.04 -18.25
N LYS A 208 11.16 -0.33 -18.76
CA LYS A 208 12.32 -0.99 -19.36
C LYS A 208 13.09 -1.78 -18.30
N SER A 209 13.24 -3.07 -18.57
CA SER A 209 13.98 -3.97 -17.69
C SER A 209 15.50 -3.75 -17.74
N ASP A 210 16.12 -3.95 -16.59
CA ASP A 210 17.55 -3.99 -16.34
C ASP A 210 17.84 -5.15 -15.38
N PRO A 211 18.96 -5.89 -15.53
CA PRO A 211 19.33 -6.97 -14.61
C PRO A 211 19.40 -6.54 -13.13
N ARG A 212 19.56 -5.25 -12.86
CA ARG A 212 19.66 -4.69 -11.51
C ARG A 212 18.30 -4.45 -10.84
N ASP A 213 17.18 -4.56 -11.57
CA ASP A 213 15.87 -4.13 -11.09
C ASP A 213 15.25 -5.03 -10.01
N TYR A 214 15.69 -6.28 -9.85
CA TYR A 214 14.97 -7.24 -9.00
C TYR A 214 15.86 -7.96 -7.99
N TRP A 215 15.39 -7.97 -6.75
CA TRP A 215 16.14 -8.41 -5.57
C TRP A 215 16.60 -9.87 -5.58
N LYS A 216 15.92 -10.79 -6.29
CA LYS A 216 16.34 -12.22 -6.27
C LYS A 216 17.64 -12.48 -7.02
N TRP A 217 18.01 -11.63 -7.97
CA TRP A 217 19.20 -11.81 -8.80
C TRP A 217 20.11 -10.57 -8.86
N SER A 218 19.78 -9.53 -8.10
CA SER A 218 20.57 -8.31 -7.96
C SER A 218 20.91 -8.07 -6.49
N THR A 219 22.09 -7.48 -6.24
CA THR A 219 22.48 -7.09 -4.87
C THR A 219 21.85 -5.75 -4.50
N PRO A 220 21.66 -5.43 -3.21
CA PRO A 220 21.16 -4.12 -2.78
C PRO A 220 21.95 -2.93 -3.33
N GLU A 221 23.26 -3.05 -3.50
CA GLU A 221 24.11 -1.99 -4.07
C GLU A 221 23.81 -1.74 -5.55
N LYS A 222 23.61 -2.83 -6.31
CA LYS A 222 23.20 -2.75 -7.72
C LYS A 222 21.78 -2.22 -7.85
N GLY A 223 20.85 -2.69 -7.01
CA GLY A 223 19.50 -2.17 -6.90
C GLY A 223 19.49 -0.66 -6.61
N ARG A 224 20.27 -0.21 -5.62
CA ARG A 224 20.42 1.22 -5.30
C ARG A 224 20.94 2.01 -6.50
N SER A 225 21.97 1.50 -7.19
CA SER A 225 22.50 2.16 -8.38
C SER A 225 21.44 2.35 -9.46
N ARG A 226 20.55 1.37 -9.62
CA ARG A 226 19.46 1.37 -10.59
C ARG A 226 18.31 2.29 -10.15
N LEU A 227 17.97 2.27 -8.86
CA LEU A 227 16.96 3.14 -8.26
C LEU A 227 17.30 4.62 -8.47
N LEU A 228 18.56 5.00 -8.32
CA LEU A 228 19.03 6.38 -8.54
C LEU A 228 18.95 6.85 -10.00
N GLU A 229 18.73 5.95 -10.96
CA GLU A 229 18.51 6.30 -12.37
C GLU A 229 17.06 6.74 -12.64
N TYR A 230 16.11 6.47 -11.73
CA TYR A 230 14.70 6.81 -11.92
C TYR A 230 14.46 8.28 -11.61
N PRO A 231 14.09 9.09 -12.62
CA PRO A 231 13.88 10.52 -12.39
C PRO A 231 12.67 10.77 -11.49
N LYS A 232 12.80 11.76 -10.61
CA LYS A 232 11.74 12.18 -9.68
C LYS A 232 10.41 12.40 -10.38
N GLU A 233 10.43 13.10 -11.52
CA GLU A 233 9.22 13.45 -12.26
C GLU A 233 8.50 12.23 -12.85
N LEU A 234 9.23 11.17 -13.18
CA LEU A 234 8.63 9.90 -13.60
C LEU A 234 7.91 9.25 -12.42
N ILE A 235 8.57 9.15 -11.26
CA ILE A 235 7.99 8.53 -10.06
C ILE A 235 6.76 9.32 -9.61
N GLU A 236 6.85 10.64 -9.52
CA GLU A 236 5.74 11.51 -9.11
C GLU A 236 4.56 11.45 -10.08
N ALA A 237 4.78 11.37 -11.40
CA ALA A 237 3.69 11.21 -12.37
C ALA A 237 2.87 9.93 -12.11
N PHE A 238 3.54 8.83 -11.74
CA PHE A 238 2.87 7.58 -11.37
C PHE A 238 2.16 7.68 -10.01
N GLU A 239 2.82 8.23 -8.98
CA GLU A 239 2.26 8.37 -7.63
C GLU A 239 1.08 9.33 -7.55
N ASN A 240 1.13 10.44 -8.31
CA ASN A 240 0.02 11.37 -8.46
C ASN A 240 -1.21 10.67 -9.08
N ASN A 241 -0.97 9.66 -9.91
CA ASN A 241 -1.97 8.83 -10.55
C ASN A 241 -2.21 7.49 -9.84
N ASN A 242 -1.94 7.43 -8.53
CA ASN A 242 -2.30 6.32 -7.64
C ASN A 242 -1.53 4.99 -7.88
N PHE A 243 -0.34 5.07 -8.45
CA PHE A 243 0.57 3.92 -8.55
C PHE A 243 1.56 3.92 -7.39
N VAL A 244 1.78 2.75 -6.81
CA VAL A 244 2.96 2.49 -5.98
C VAL A 244 4.10 2.00 -6.84
N TRP A 245 5.32 2.33 -6.44
CA TRP A 245 6.55 1.96 -7.15
C TRP A 245 7.31 0.86 -6.41
N GLY A 246 7.66 -0.22 -7.11
CA GLY A 246 8.42 -1.34 -6.55
C GLY A 246 9.87 -1.00 -6.19
N GLY A 247 10.38 0.18 -6.59
CA GLY A 247 11.63 0.73 -6.07
C GLY A 247 11.56 1.12 -4.58
N LYS A 248 10.36 1.35 -4.04
CA LYS A 248 10.11 1.64 -2.61
C LYS A 248 9.84 0.38 -1.77
N TRP A 249 10.33 -0.79 -2.22
CA TRP A 249 10.24 -2.05 -1.49
C TRP A 249 11.63 -2.53 -1.04
N GLY A 250 11.73 -3.09 0.16
CA GLY A 250 12.97 -3.71 0.64
C GLY A 250 13.36 -4.92 -0.21
N HIS A 251 12.36 -5.69 -0.66
CA HIS A 251 12.48 -6.64 -1.75
C HIS A 251 12.20 -5.95 -3.09
N PHE A 252 13.14 -5.10 -3.52
CA PHE A 252 12.96 -4.18 -4.65
C PHE A 252 12.60 -4.86 -5.97
N ASP A 253 11.71 -4.20 -6.71
CA ASP A 253 11.25 -4.52 -8.07
C ASP A 253 11.15 -3.20 -8.86
N ILE A 254 12.29 -2.65 -9.25
CA ILE A 254 12.45 -1.22 -9.58
C ILE A 254 11.74 -0.83 -10.89
N LEU A 255 11.58 -1.75 -11.84
CA LEU A 255 10.81 -1.49 -13.06
C LEU A 255 9.29 -1.45 -12.86
N HIS A 256 8.82 -1.92 -11.70
CA HIS A 256 7.43 -2.25 -11.48
C HIS A 256 6.63 -1.07 -10.89
N PHE A 257 5.50 -0.75 -11.52
CA PHE A 257 4.48 0.14 -10.96
C PHE A 257 3.14 -0.58 -10.90
N GLU A 258 2.46 -0.47 -9.77
CA GLU A 258 1.16 -1.10 -9.54
C GLU A 258 0.12 -0.08 -9.08
N TYR A 259 -1.03 -0.06 -9.73
CA TYR A 259 -2.15 0.79 -9.36
C TYR A 259 -2.75 0.30 -8.04
N ARG A 260 -2.53 1.09 -6.97
CA ARG A 260 -2.90 0.78 -5.58
C ARG A 260 -3.41 2.05 -4.90
N PRO A 261 -4.59 2.54 -5.29
CA PRO A 261 -5.13 3.81 -4.81
C PRO A 261 -5.26 3.84 -3.29
N GLU A 262 -5.61 2.73 -2.65
CA GLU A 262 -5.73 2.67 -1.19
C GLU A 262 -4.40 2.94 -0.48
N ILE A 263 -3.28 2.52 -1.06
CA ILE A 263 -1.95 2.74 -0.48
C ILE A 263 -1.55 4.21 -0.60
N ILE A 264 -1.80 4.81 -1.77
CA ILE A 264 -1.49 6.23 -2.04
C ILE A 264 -2.42 7.16 -1.23
N ILE A 265 -3.70 6.84 -1.12
CA ILE A 265 -4.68 7.61 -0.33
C ILE A 265 -4.29 7.59 1.15
N LYS A 266 -3.96 6.42 1.71
CA LYS A 266 -3.47 6.33 3.10
C LYS A 266 -2.23 7.18 3.33
N ALA A 267 -1.26 7.13 2.42
CA ALA A 267 -0.05 7.94 2.53
C ALA A 267 -0.33 9.44 2.47
N LYS A 268 -1.26 9.87 1.60
CA LYS A 268 -1.64 11.28 1.43
C LYS A 268 -2.35 11.85 2.65
N TYR A 269 -3.25 11.09 3.27
CA TYR A 269 -4.14 11.63 4.30
C TYR A 269 -3.82 11.17 5.73
N PHE A 270 -3.21 10.00 5.90
CA PHE A 270 -3.05 9.34 7.20
C PHE A 270 -1.60 8.90 7.48
N SER A 271 -0.62 9.59 6.91
CA SER A 271 0.80 9.38 7.23
C SER A 271 1.23 9.97 8.58
N ASN A 272 0.43 10.89 9.14
CA ASN A 272 0.69 11.55 10.42
C ASN A 272 -0.45 11.28 11.41
N ASN A 273 -0.11 10.84 12.62
CA ASN A 273 -1.07 10.62 13.71
C ASN A 273 -1.18 11.85 14.62
N ASP A 274 -1.85 12.91 14.14
CA ASP A 274 -2.23 14.03 15.00
C ASP A 274 -3.45 13.66 15.86
N LEU A 275 -3.18 13.16 17.07
CA LEU A 275 -4.19 12.67 18.00
C LEU A 275 -5.12 13.78 18.53
N GLU A 276 -4.74 15.06 18.41
CA GLU A 276 -5.54 16.21 18.84
C GLU A 276 -6.65 16.56 17.83
N LYS A 277 -6.59 15.99 16.63
CA LYS A 277 -7.57 16.21 15.57
C LYS A 277 -8.56 15.05 15.46
N PRO A 278 -9.74 15.25 14.86
CA PRO A 278 -10.65 14.15 14.51
C PRO A 278 -9.93 13.07 13.69
N TRP A 279 -10.37 11.80 13.80
CA TRP A 279 -9.71 10.66 13.15
C TRP A 279 -9.60 10.78 11.63
N PHE A 280 -10.53 11.51 11.00
CA PHE A 280 -10.57 11.78 9.56
C PHE A 280 -9.80 13.05 9.15
N HIS A 281 -9.05 13.70 10.03
CA HIS A 281 -8.32 14.92 9.70
C HIS A 281 -7.39 14.73 8.49
N GLY A 282 -7.38 15.70 7.58
CA GLY A 282 -6.55 15.70 6.37
C GLY A 282 -7.31 15.29 5.09
N VAL A 283 -8.42 14.57 5.21
CA VAL A 283 -9.25 14.23 4.03
C VAL A 283 -10.09 15.43 3.57
N PRO A 284 -10.44 15.53 2.27
CA PRO A 284 -11.37 16.54 1.74
C PRO A 284 -12.80 16.32 2.26
N SER A 285 -13.08 16.78 3.49
CA SER A 285 -14.37 16.56 4.17
C SER A 285 -15.53 17.38 3.59
N ASP A 286 -15.24 18.28 2.65
CA ASP A 286 -16.21 19.01 1.83
C ASP A 286 -16.75 18.18 0.66
N ASP A 287 -16.12 17.05 0.33
CA ASP A 287 -16.66 16.07 -0.61
C ASP A 287 -17.84 15.30 0.02
N GLU A 288 -18.99 15.34 -0.66
CA GLU A 288 -20.24 14.73 -0.20
C GLU A 288 -20.15 13.20 -0.05
N HIS A 289 -19.35 12.52 -0.87
CA HIS A 289 -19.17 11.07 -0.74
C HIS A 289 -18.30 10.75 0.48
N ILE A 290 -17.18 11.46 0.66
CA ILE A 290 -16.29 11.28 1.81
C ILE A 290 -17.03 11.55 3.12
N LYS A 291 -17.82 12.62 3.19
CA LYS A 291 -18.64 12.95 4.35
C LYS A 291 -19.59 11.82 4.73
N LYS A 292 -20.29 11.23 3.75
CA LYS A 292 -21.18 10.07 3.98
C LYS A 292 -20.42 8.85 4.48
N CYS A 293 -19.21 8.62 3.97
CA CYS A 293 -18.36 7.52 4.44
C CYS A 293 -17.98 7.70 5.92
N ILE A 294 -17.58 8.92 6.32
CA ILE A 294 -17.26 9.26 7.71
C ILE A 294 -18.48 9.02 8.61
N GLU A 295 -19.65 9.54 8.24
CA GLU A 295 -20.90 9.36 9.00
C GLU A 295 -21.29 7.89 9.14
N LEU A 296 -21.10 7.08 8.08
CA LEU A 296 -21.36 5.65 8.11
C LEU A 296 -20.40 4.91 9.06
N ILE A 297 -19.11 5.26 9.01
CA ILE A 297 -18.09 4.67 9.89
C ILE A 297 -18.38 5.01 11.35
N ASP A 298 -18.63 6.28 11.66
CA ASP A 298 -18.92 6.72 13.03
C ASP A 298 -20.22 6.13 13.57
N SER A 299 -21.26 6.01 12.74
CA SER A 299 -22.54 5.41 13.18
C SER A 299 -22.46 3.91 13.42
N THR A 300 -21.59 3.21 12.70
CA THR A 300 -21.44 1.75 12.77
C THR A 300 -20.44 1.31 13.84
N LEU A 301 -19.32 2.04 13.97
CA LEU A 301 -18.21 1.72 14.87
C LEU A 301 -18.23 2.60 16.11
N LYS A 302 -19.41 2.96 16.61
CA LYS A 302 -19.54 3.72 17.87
C LYS A 302 -18.83 2.97 18.99
N GLU A 303 -18.14 3.73 19.84
CA GLU A 303 -17.72 3.24 21.14
C GLU A 303 -18.98 2.84 21.90
N GLU A 304 -19.03 1.60 22.41
CA GLU A 304 -19.99 1.29 23.45
C GLU A 304 -19.60 2.16 24.65
N GLU A 305 -20.38 3.22 24.92
CA GLU A 305 -20.29 3.90 26.20
C GLU A 305 -20.54 2.84 27.27
N TYR A 306 -19.48 2.47 27.99
CA TYR A 306 -19.60 1.65 29.19
C TYR A 306 -20.62 2.33 30.11
N SER A 307 -21.79 1.71 30.25
CA SER A 307 -22.83 2.09 31.22
C SER A 307 -22.62 1.37 32.54
#